data_AF-A0A2K1Q659-F1
#
_entry.id   AF-A0A2K1Q659-F1
#
_cell.length_a   1.000
_cell.length_b   1.000
_cell.length_c   1.000
_cell.angle_alpha   90.00
_cell.angle_beta   90.00
_cell.angle_gamma   90.00
#
_symmetry.space_group_name_H-M   'P 1'
#
loop_
_entity.id
_entity.type
_entity.pdbx_description
1 polymer ?
#
loop_
_entity_poly.entity_id
_entity_poly.type
_entity_poly.pdbx_seq_one_letter_code
_entity_poly.pdbx_strand_id
1 'polypeptide(L)'
;MILKNMLLTMTFLWVINAYAVEKQYEKSTKEASCLIKKYAISSNEDIKKSILNNLSSLSDDNPDNINVIRMYSGVLSSRGEYKKAISVLEAFNQKHKNTSLLLHECMLKDRVGDYKPSCYKKVISLKRAGGVNDIDYLMALFMMDDKDFNKEKDIYMKKMNDNHDLEVFKNKKEKLLKVFYPN
;
A
#
# COMPACT_ATOMS: atom_id res chain seq x y z
N MET A 1 5.12 39.15 35.58
CA MET A 1 5.03 37.68 35.74
C MET A 1 3.85 37.09 34.94
N ILE A 2 3.66 37.49 33.68
CA ILE A 2 2.49 37.08 32.86
C ILE A 2 2.90 36.48 31.51
N LEU A 3 4.10 36.82 31.01
CA LEU A 3 4.60 36.32 29.73
C LEU A 3 5.06 34.85 29.73
N LYS A 4 5.29 34.25 30.91
CA LYS A 4 5.74 32.85 31.02
C LYS A 4 4.60 31.83 30.90
N ASN A 5 3.33 32.23 31.10
CA ASN A 5 2.19 31.32 31.05
C ASN A 5 1.53 31.23 29.66
N MET A 6 1.90 32.12 28.72
CA MET A 6 1.29 32.19 27.39
C MET A 6 1.99 31.31 26.35
N LEU A 7 3.22 30.84 26.63
CA LEU A 7 3.96 29.92 25.75
C LEU A 7 3.56 28.44 25.96
N LEU A 8 2.87 28.12 27.05
CA LEU A 8 2.49 26.74 27.40
C LEU A 8 1.14 26.30 26.81
N THR A 9 0.32 27.23 26.30
CA THR A 9 -1.01 26.93 25.73
C THR A 9 -0.97 26.61 24.24
N MET A 10 0.10 26.97 23.52
CA MET A 10 0.22 26.73 22.08
C MET A 10 0.65 25.30 21.71
N THR A 11 1.29 24.58 22.63
CA THR A 11 1.70 23.18 22.43
C THR A 11 0.57 22.17 22.68
N PHE A 12 -0.50 22.56 23.38
CA PHE A 12 -1.61 21.66 23.72
C PHE A 12 -2.57 21.40 22.55
N LEU A 13 -2.71 22.35 21.61
CA LEU A 13 -3.59 22.21 20.45
C LEU A 13 -3.09 21.19 19.41
N TRP A 14 -1.78 20.96 19.33
CA TRP A 14 -1.21 19.98 18.39
C TRP A 14 -1.46 18.54 18.82
N VAL A 15 -1.42 18.29 20.14
CA VAL A 15 -1.62 16.95 20.70
C VAL A 15 -3.07 16.49 20.51
N ILE A 16 -4.06 17.38 20.70
CA ILE A 16 -5.48 17.05 20.52
C ILE A 16 -5.79 16.69 19.06
N ASN A 17 -5.19 17.41 18.10
CA ASN A 17 -5.39 17.13 16.68
C ASN A 17 -4.82 15.77 16.26
N ALA A 18 -3.65 15.38 16.78
CA ALA A 18 -3.07 14.07 16.47
C ALA A 18 -3.96 12.91 16.97
N TYR A 19 -4.45 13.00 18.21
CA TYR A 19 -5.37 11.98 18.76
C TYR A 19 -6.70 11.91 18.02
N ALA A 20 -7.25 13.05 17.59
CA ALA A 20 -8.48 13.08 16.81
C ALA A 20 -8.29 12.42 15.43
N VAL A 21 -7.18 12.69 14.75
CA VAL A 21 -6.82 12.07 13.45
C VAL A 21 -6.62 10.56 13.60
N GLU A 22 -5.90 10.11 14.64
CA GLU A 22 -5.68 8.69 14.89
C GLU A 22 -7.00 7.93 15.15
N LYS A 23 -7.87 8.49 16.00
CA LYS A 23 -9.20 7.92 16.27
C LYS A 23 -10.09 7.91 15.03
N GLN A 24 -10.02 8.96 14.21
CA GLN A 24 -10.72 9.01 12.94
C GLN A 24 -10.23 7.91 11.99
N TYR A 25 -8.91 7.73 11.88
CA TYR A 25 -8.32 6.68 11.05
C TYR A 25 -8.70 5.28 11.53
N GLU A 26 -8.78 5.05 12.84
CA GLU A 26 -9.24 3.77 13.39
C GLU A 26 -10.68 3.49 12.95
N LYS A 27 -11.57 4.49 13.05
CA LYS A 27 -12.98 4.36 12.64
C LYS A 27 -13.10 4.05 11.15
N SER A 28 -12.48 4.84 10.28
CA SER A 28 -12.57 4.63 8.82
C SER A 28 -11.90 3.32 8.40
N THR A 29 -10.83 2.89 9.08
CA THR A 29 -10.21 1.57 8.85
C THR A 29 -11.19 0.43 9.18
N LYS A 30 -11.89 0.51 10.31
CA LYS A 30 -12.89 -0.50 10.69
C LYS A 30 -14.04 -0.54 9.69
N GLU A 31 -14.53 0.62 9.27
CA GLU A 31 -15.59 0.74 8.27
C GLU A 31 -15.19 0.12 6.93
N ALA A 32 -14.01 0.47 6.41
CA ALA A 32 -13.45 -0.14 5.22
C ALA A 32 -13.35 -1.66 5.37
N SER A 33 -12.82 -2.17 6.49
CA SER A 33 -12.73 -3.61 6.75
C SER A 33 -14.09 -4.30 6.72
N CYS A 34 -15.12 -3.69 7.32
CA CYS A 34 -16.49 -4.21 7.28
C CYS A 34 -17.05 -4.24 5.85
N LEU A 35 -16.80 -3.20 5.05
CA LEU A 35 -17.20 -3.15 3.64
C LEU A 35 -16.51 -4.26 2.82
N ILE A 36 -15.20 -4.44 3.00
CA ILE A 36 -14.42 -5.50 2.32
C ILE A 36 -14.96 -6.90 2.67
N LYS A 37 -15.25 -7.16 3.95
CA LYS A 37 -15.85 -8.43 4.39
C LYS A 37 -17.19 -8.68 3.70
N LYS A 38 -18.07 -7.67 3.66
CA LYS A 38 -19.37 -7.76 2.96
C LYS A 38 -19.19 -7.97 1.46
N TYR A 39 -18.21 -7.30 0.86
CA TYR A 39 -17.90 -7.45 -0.57
C TYR A 39 -17.46 -8.89 -0.89
N ALA A 40 -16.60 -9.48 -0.06
CA ALA A 40 -16.05 -10.81 -0.26
C ALA A 40 -17.10 -11.93 -0.17
N ILE A 41 -18.12 -11.79 0.69
CA ILE A 41 -19.17 -12.81 0.88
C ILE A 41 -20.38 -12.62 -0.04
N SER A 42 -20.52 -11.46 -0.69
CA SER A 42 -21.67 -11.16 -1.54
C SER A 42 -21.52 -11.79 -2.92
N SER A 43 -22.56 -12.46 -3.41
CA SER A 43 -22.68 -12.87 -4.81
C SER A 43 -23.49 -11.87 -5.66
N ASN A 44 -24.12 -10.88 -5.02
CA ASN A 44 -24.96 -9.89 -5.70
C ASN A 44 -24.12 -8.70 -6.18
N GLU A 45 -24.12 -8.47 -7.50
CA GLU A 45 -23.31 -7.42 -8.14
C GLU A 45 -23.79 -6.00 -7.82
N ASP A 46 -25.08 -5.76 -7.60
CA ASP A 46 -25.58 -4.43 -7.18
C ASP A 46 -25.10 -4.09 -5.76
N ILE A 47 -25.09 -5.08 -4.86
CA ILE A 47 -24.52 -4.93 -3.52
C ILE A 47 -23.03 -4.65 -3.62
N LYS A 48 -22.28 -5.40 -4.45
CA LYS A 48 -20.85 -5.17 -4.66
C LYS A 48 -20.58 -3.77 -5.20
N LYS A 49 -21.36 -3.31 -6.18
CA LYS A 49 -21.26 -1.96 -6.75
C LYS A 49 -21.51 -0.87 -5.69
N SER A 50 -22.55 -1.04 -4.87
CA SER A 50 -22.83 -0.15 -3.75
C SER A 50 -21.67 -0.09 -2.75
N ILE A 51 -21.10 -1.25 -2.40
CA ILE A 51 -19.92 -1.31 -1.53
C ILE A 51 -18.70 -0.61 -2.14
N LEU A 52 -18.45 -0.77 -3.44
CA LEU A 52 -17.36 -0.08 -4.14
C LEU A 52 -17.52 1.44 -4.12
N ASN A 53 -18.76 1.94 -4.26
CA ASN A 53 -19.04 3.36 -4.15
C ASN A 53 -18.77 3.89 -2.73
N ASN A 54 -19.14 3.11 -1.71
CA ASN A 54 -18.87 3.46 -0.31
C ASN A 54 -17.36 3.45 -0.01
N LEU A 55 -16.62 2.45 -0.51
CA LEU A 55 -15.16 2.42 -0.39
C LEU A 55 -14.48 3.59 -1.11
N SER A 56 -15.00 3.99 -2.29
CA SER A 56 -14.54 5.20 -2.99
C SER A 56 -14.73 6.44 -2.13
N SER A 57 -15.95 6.65 -1.64
CA SER A 57 -16.28 7.83 -0.81
C SER A 57 -15.43 7.86 0.46
N LEU A 58 -15.25 6.71 1.12
CA LEU A 58 -14.43 6.60 2.31
C LEU A 58 -12.94 6.88 2.05
N SER A 59 -12.43 6.49 0.88
CA SER A 59 -11.08 6.81 0.39
C SER A 59 -10.94 8.31 0.12
N ASP A 60 -11.92 8.93 -0.50
CA ASP A 60 -11.92 10.37 -0.82
C ASP A 60 -11.99 11.23 0.47
N ASP A 61 -12.77 10.79 1.45
CA ASP A 61 -12.90 11.45 2.77
C ASP A 61 -11.69 11.22 3.68
N ASN A 62 -10.88 10.19 3.43
CA ASN A 62 -9.72 9.83 4.24
C ASN A 62 -8.48 9.57 3.37
N PRO A 63 -8.04 10.56 2.57
CA PRO A 63 -7.05 10.35 1.52
C PRO A 63 -5.66 10.00 2.06
N ASP A 64 -5.38 10.30 3.33
CA ASP A 64 -4.10 10.03 4.00
C ASP A 64 -4.15 8.75 4.87
N ASN A 65 -5.30 8.08 4.97
CA ASN A 65 -5.41 6.83 5.71
C ASN A 65 -4.95 5.65 4.85
N ILE A 66 -3.69 5.23 5.07
CA ILE A 66 -3.05 4.12 4.37
C ILE A 66 -3.89 2.83 4.33
N ASN A 67 -4.61 2.49 5.39
CA ASN A 67 -5.36 1.24 5.46
C ASN A 67 -6.59 1.28 4.55
N VAL A 68 -7.29 2.42 4.51
CA VAL A 68 -8.42 2.64 3.59
C VAL A 68 -7.92 2.57 2.14
N ILE A 69 -6.84 3.30 1.83
CA ILE A 69 -6.23 3.29 0.49
C ILE A 69 -5.82 1.88 0.07
N ARG A 70 -5.12 1.14 0.94
CA ARG A 70 -4.70 -0.25 0.68
C ARG A 70 -5.89 -1.18 0.39
N MET A 71 -6.94 -1.09 1.20
CA MET A 71 -8.12 -1.94 1.03
C MET A 71 -8.86 -1.61 -0.27
N TYR A 72 -9.06 -0.32 -0.54
CA TYR A 72 -9.81 0.09 -1.72
C TYR A 72 -9.05 -0.22 -3.01
N SER A 73 -7.78 0.16 -3.10
CA SER A 73 -6.93 -0.15 -4.27
C SER A 73 -6.75 -1.66 -4.47
N GLY A 74 -6.72 -2.43 -3.37
CA GLY A 74 -6.68 -3.89 -3.41
C GLY A 74 -7.91 -4.51 -4.07
N VAL A 75 -9.12 -4.04 -3.72
CA VAL A 75 -10.36 -4.53 -4.37
C VAL A 75 -10.45 -4.10 -5.83
N LEU A 76 -10.07 -2.86 -6.15
CA LEU A 76 -10.01 -2.42 -7.54
C LEU A 76 -9.05 -3.31 -8.35
N SER A 77 -7.89 -3.62 -7.77
CA SER A 77 -6.88 -4.50 -8.40
C SER A 77 -7.42 -5.91 -8.63
N SER A 78 -8.12 -6.51 -7.65
CA SER A 78 -8.65 -7.87 -7.79
C SER A 78 -9.81 -7.99 -8.79
N ARG A 79 -10.47 -6.87 -9.11
CA ARG A 79 -11.54 -6.79 -10.11
C ARG A 79 -11.05 -6.47 -11.53
N GLY A 80 -9.75 -6.28 -11.72
CA GLY A 80 -9.23 -5.81 -13.00
C GLY A 80 -9.43 -4.31 -13.26
N GLU A 81 -9.90 -3.53 -12.27
CA GLU A 81 -10.08 -2.07 -12.37
C GLU A 81 -8.73 -1.33 -12.20
N TYR A 82 -7.69 -1.79 -12.90
CA TYR A 82 -6.30 -1.40 -12.69
C TYR A 82 -6.05 0.10 -12.86
N LYS A 83 -6.66 0.74 -13.86
CA LYS A 83 -6.50 2.18 -14.10
C LYS A 83 -6.98 3.01 -12.90
N LYS A 84 -8.10 2.60 -12.29
CA LYS A 84 -8.65 3.26 -11.11
C LYS A 84 -7.79 2.99 -9.87
N ALA A 85 -7.34 1.75 -9.69
CA ALA A 85 -6.41 1.39 -8.62
C ALA A 85 -5.10 2.20 -8.68
N ILE A 86 -4.51 2.34 -9.87
CA ILE A 86 -3.31 3.16 -10.12
C ILE A 86 -3.57 4.62 -9.73
N SER A 87 -4.70 5.20 -10.14
CA SER A 87 -5.02 6.60 -9.85
C SER A 87 -5.12 6.86 -8.33
N VAL A 88 -5.75 5.94 -7.58
CA VAL A 88 -5.86 6.00 -6.11
C VAL A 88 -4.48 5.91 -5.46
N LEU A 89 -3.63 4.98 -5.92
CA LEU A 89 -2.27 4.79 -5.39
C LEU A 89 -1.36 5.98 -5.69
N GLU A 90 -1.41 6.53 -6.90
CA GLU A 90 -0.62 7.71 -7.30
C GLU A 90 -0.95 8.92 -6.42
N ALA A 91 -2.23 9.20 -6.18
CA ALA A 91 -2.67 10.31 -5.34
C ALA A 91 -2.11 10.20 -3.91
N PHE A 92 -2.06 8.98 -3.35
CA PHE A 92 -1.46 8.73 -2.04
C PHE A 92 0.07 8.85 -2.07
N ASN A 93 0.74 8.17 -3.00
CA ASN A 93 2.20 8.06 -3.07
C ASN A 93 2.90 9.36 -3.48
N GLN A 94 2.17 10.35 -4.02
CA GLN A 94 2.68 11.71 -4.24
C GLN A 94 3.03 12.42 -2.92
N LYS A 95 2.26 12.17 -1.87
CA LYS A 95 2.41 12.81 -0.55
C LYS A 95 3.15 11.93 0.45
N HIS A 96 3.01 10.61 0.30
CA HIS A 96 3.47 9.63 1.28
C HIS A 96 4.63 8.78 0.75
N LYS A 97 5.58 8.44 1.63
CA LYS A 97 6.73 7.57 1.30
C LYS A 97 6.47 6.12 1.70
N ASN A 98 5.24 5.62 1.55
CA ASN A 98 4.95 4.23 1.88
C ASN A 98 5.46 3.29 0.78
N THR A 99 6.51 2.53 1.06
CA THR A 99 7.16 1.68 0.07
C THR A 99 6.29 0.53 -0.44
N SER A 100 5.37 0.01 0.38
CA SER A 100 4.51 -1.11 0.00
C SER A 100 3.43 -0.67 -0.98
N LEU A 101 2.77 0.47 -0.73
CA LEU A 101 1.81 1.04 -1.69
C LEU A 101 2.49 1.58 -2.95
N LEU A 102 3.73 2.08 -2.84
CA LEU A 102 4.52 2.45 -4.02
C LEU A 102 4.87 1.22 -4.87
N LEU A 103 5.29 0.10 -4.24
CA LEU A 103 5.55 -1.14 -4.96
C LEU A 103 4.27 -1.66 -5.65
N HIS A 104 3.14 -1.63 -4.94
CA HIS A 104 1.83 -2.00 -5.49
C HIS A 104 1.51 -1.16 -6.75
N GLU A 105 1.73 0.15 -6.71
CA GLU A 105 1.56 1.03 -7.87
C GLU A 105 2.49 0.63 -9.03
N CYS A 106 3.79 0.41 -8.76
CA CYS A 106 4.76 0.04 -9.79
C CYS A 106 4.37 -1.27 -10.49
N MET A 107 3.96 -2.28 -9.74
CA MET A 107 3.59 -3.58 -10.29
C MET A 107 2.26 -3.53 -11.05
N LEU A 108 1.28 -2.72 -10.63
CA LEU A 108 0.07 -2.50 -11.44
C LEU A 108 0.36 -1.80 -12.76
N LYS A 109 1.24 -0.78 -12.75
CA LYS A 109 1.64 -0.09 -13.98
C LYS A 109 2.32 -1.04 -14.95
N ASP A 110 3.22 -1.87 -14.44
CA ASP A 110 3.86 -2.95 -15.21
C ASP A 110 2.82 -3.92 -15.79
N ARG A 111 1.84 -4.34 -14.97
CA ARG A 111 0.75 -5.23 -15.38
C ARG A 111 -0.08 -4.69 -16.56
N VAL A 112 -0.22 -3.37 -16.69
CA VAL A 112 -0.94 -2.71 -17.79
C VAL A 112 -0.03 -2.23 -18.93
N GLY A 113 1.25 -2.61 -18.91
CA GLY A 113 2.23 -2.27 -19.95
C GLY A 113 2.91 -0.91 -19.80
N ASP A 114 2.71 -0.20 -18.68
CA ASP A 114 3.39 1.06 -18.34
C ASP A 114 4.59 0.82 -17.40
N TYR A 115 5.46 -0.12 -17.77
CA TYR A 115 6.65 -0.44 -16.98
C TYR A 115 7.61 0.76 -16.91
N LYS A 116 7.98 1.15 -15.68
CA LYS A 116 8.91 2.26 -15.41
C LYS A 116 9.99 1.82 -14.41
N PRO A 117 11.25 1.60 -14.86
CA PRO A 117 12.36 1.23 -13.97
C PRO A 117 12.57 2.20 -12.81
N SER A 118 12.32 3.50 -13.04
CA SER A 118 12.44 4.54 -12.02
C SER A 118 11.50 4.33 -10.82
N CYS A 119 10.33 3.71 -11.04
CA CYS A 119 9.37 3.42 -9.99
C CYS A 119 9.95 2.41 -8.99
N TYR A 120 10.44 1.26 -9.49
CA TYR A 120 11.08 0.24 -8.65
C TYR A 120 12.39 0.72 -8.03
N LYS A 121 13.22 1.48 -8.75
CA LYS A 121 14.43 2.11 -8.18
C LYS A 121 14.12 3.00 -6.97
N LYS A 122 12.99 3.73 -7.00
CA LYS A 122 12.53 4.54 -5.87
C LYS A 122 12.17 3.66 -4.66
N VAL A 123 11.46 2.54 -4.86
CA VAL A 123 11.17 1.56 -3.79
C VAL A 123 12.47 1.02 -3.18
N ILE A 124 13.39 0.54 -4.02
CA ILE A 124 14.69 -0.01 -3.62
C ILE A 124 15.48 1.03 -2.80
N SER A 125 15.55 2.28 -3.27
CA SER A 125 16.26 3.36 -2.59
C SER A 125 15.68 3.66 -1.21
N LEU A 126 14.34 3.74 -1.08
CA LEU A 126 13.68 3.99 0.20
C LEU A 126 13.87 2.82 1.19
N LYS A 127 13.76 1.57 0.71
CA LYS A 127 13.99 0.38 1.54
C LYS A 127 15.44 0.29 2.04
N ARG A 128 16.42 0.54 1.16
CA ARG A 128 17.86 0.60 1.52
C ARG A 128 18.14 1.70 2.54
N ALA A 129 17.60 2.91 2.34
CA ALA A 129 17.76 4.01 3.28
C ALA A 129 17.17 3.71 4.67
N GLY A 130 16.10 2.91 4.73
CA GLY A 130 15.50 2.45 5.98
C GLY A 130 16.12 1.18 6.57
N GLY A 131 17.13 0.57 5.92
CA GLY A 131 17.70 -0.71 6.36
C GLY A 131 16.70 -1.88 6.32
N VAL A 132 15.63 -1.77 5.53
CA VAL A 132 14.54 -2.74 5.47
C VAL A 132 14.88 -3.83 4.46
N ASN A 133 14.86 -5.09 4.92
CA ASN A 133 15.04 -6.28 4.10
C ASN A 133 13.82 -7.20 4.33
N ASP A 134 12.74 -6.89 3.63
CA ASP A 134 11.46 -7.61 3.65
C ASP A 134 11.09 -8.13 2.25
N ILE A 135 9.97 -8.86 2.14
CA ILE A 135 9.54 -9.45 0.86
C ILE A 135 9.26 -8.40 -0.22
N ASP A 136 8.77 -7.21 0.15
CA ASP A 136 8.56 -6.09 -0.79
C ASP A 136 9.88 -5.60 -1.38
N TYR A 137 10.94 -5.51 -0.56
CA TYR A 137 12.26 -5.15 -1.04
C TYR A 137 12.80 -6.20 -2.03
N LEU A 138 12.69 -7.48 -1.69
CA LEU A 138 13.07 -8.57 -2.60
C LEU A 138 12.27 -8.56 -3.89
N MET A 139 10.96 -8.27 -3.82
CA MET A 139 10.10 -8.13 -4.97
C MET A 139 10.56 -6.99 -5.89
N ALA A 140 10.89 -5.83 -5.33
CA ALA A 140 11.38 -4.71 -6.12
C ALA A 140 12.71 -5.02 -6.84
N LEU A 141 13.64 -5.69 -6.15
CA LEU A 141 14.90 -6.16 -6.73
C LEU A 141 14.66 -7.19 -7.84
N PHE A 142 13.78 -8.17 -7.58
CA PHE A 142 13.41 -9.20 -8.54
C PHE A 142 12.82 -8.59 -9.81
N MET A 143 11.82 -7.71 -9.68
CA MET A 143 11.18 -7.04 -10.83
C MET A 143 12.17 -6.21 -11.66
N MET A 144 13.28 -5.78 -11.07
CA MET A 144 14.35 -5.02 -11.74
C MET A 144 15.49 -5.87 -12.33
N ASP A 145 15.49 -7.20 -12.14
CA ASP A 145 16.68 -8.04 -12.37
C ASP A 145 17.93 -7.44 -11.69
N ASP A 146 17.75 -6.88 -10.48
CA ASP A 146 18.84 -6.23 -9.76
C ASP A 146 19.86 -7.27 -9.30
N LYS A 147 21.14 -7.00 -9.54
CA LYS A 147 22.26 -7.88 -9.19
C LYS A 147 22.31 -8.25 -7.70
N ASP A 148 21.78 -7.39 -6.83
CA ASP A 148 21.78 -7.61 -5.39
C ASP A 148 20.67 -8.57 -4.93
N PHE A 149 19.74 -8.96 -5.79
CA PHE A 149 18.58 -9.79 -5.43
C PHE A 149 18.98 -11.07 -4.67
N ASN A 150 19.90 -11.87 -5.22
CA ASN A 150 20.29 -13.13 -4.58
C ASN A 150 20.97 -12.90 -3.22
N LYS A 151 21.85 -11.90 -3.13
CA LYS A 151 22.51 -11.53 -1.87
C LYS A 151 21.49 -11.11 -0.81
N GLU A 152 20.53 -10.26 -1.15
CA GLU A 152 19.52 -9.75 -0.22
C GLU A 152 18.50 -10.83 0.17
N LYS A 153 18.19 -11.75 -0.75
CA LYS A 153 17.38 -12.93 -0.47
C LYS A 153 18.06 -13.85 0.55
N ASP A 154 19.37 -14.08 0.42
CA ASP A 154 20.12 -14.88 1.41
C ASP A 154 20.14 -14.20 2.79
N ILE A 155 20.20 -12.87 2.84
CA ILE A 155 20.08 -12.10 4.09
C ILE A 155 18.68 -12.27 4.71
N TYR A 156 17.63 -12.23 3.89
CA TYR A 156 16.25 -12.44 4.34
C TYR A 156 16.06 -13.85 4.93
N MET A 157 16.53 -14.88 4.23
CA MET A 157 16.40 -16.28 4.64
C MET A 157 17.07 -16.59 5.98
N LYS A 158 18.13 -15.87 6.35
CA LYS A 158 18.80 -16.03 7.65
C LYS A 158 17.98 -15.53 8.83
N LYS A 159 17.00 -14.65 8.59
CA LYS A 159 16.18 -14.03 9.65
C LYS A 159 14.85 -14.76 9.86
N MET A 160 14.40 -15.54 8.89
CA MET A 160 13.06 -16.15 8.90
C MET A 160 13.11 -17.65 9.22
N ASN A 161 12.11 -18.11 9.97
CA ASN A 161 11.97 -19.52 10.34
C ASN A 161 11.37 -20.38 9.21
N ASP A 162 10.62 -19.75 8.32
CA ASP A 162 10.12 -20.35 7.08
C ASP A 162 10.35 -19.39 5.90
N ASN A 163 10.32 -19.92 4.68
CA ASN A 163 10.64 -19.18 3.47
C ASN A 163 9.56 -19.37 2.40
N HIS A 164 8.32 -19.66 2.82
CA HIS A 164 7.22 -19.92 1.89
C HIS A 164 6.94 -18.69 1.00
N ASP A 165 7.12 -17.48 1.53
CA ASP A 165 6.94 -16.24 0.77
C ASP A 165 7.91 -16.11 -0.42
N LEU A 166 9.03 -16.84 -0.42
CA LEU A 166 10.01 -16.83 -1.52
C LEU A 166 9.58 -17.69 -2.71
N GLU A 167 8.58 -18.57 -2.55
CA GLU A 167 8.05 -19.42 -3.62
C GLU A 167 7.55 -18.59 -4.81
N VAL A 168 7.11 -17.36 -4.53
CA VAL A 168 6.67 -16.41 -5.56
C VAL A 168 7.74 -16.17 -6.64
N PHE A 169 9.03 -16.16 -6.25
CA PHE A 169 10.17 -15.88 -7.12
C PHE A 169 10.56 -17.05 -8.03
N LYS A 170 9.90 -18.22 -7.90
CA LYS A 170 10.03 -19.30 -8.88
C LYS A 170 9.30 -19.00 -10.19
N ASN A 171 8.38 -18.03 -10.19
CA ASN A 171 7.66 -17.60 -11.37
C ASN A 171 8.45 -16.55 -12.15
N LYS A 172 8.31 -16.54 -13.49
CA LYS A 172 8.74 -15.41 -14.32
C LYS A 172 7.91 -14.16 -13.97
N LYS A 173 8.49 -12.96 -14.15
CA LYS A 173 7.88 -11.67 -13.80
C LYS A 173 6.47 -11.50 -14.37
N GLU A 174 6.27 -11.86 -15.63
CA GLU A 174 4.98 -11.71 -16.31
C GLU A 174 3.92 -12.64 -15.70
N LYS A 175 4.32 -13.84 -15.29
CA LYS A 175 3.45 -14.79 -14.60
C LYS A 175 3.15 -14.29 -13.18
N LEU A 176 4.15 -13.77 -12.48
CA LEU A 176 4.01 -13.19 -11.15
C LEU A 176 2.97 -12.04 -11.16
N LEU A 177 3.08 -11.11 -12.11
CA LEU A 177 2.13 -10.01 -12.25
C LEU A 177 0.69 -10.50 -12.48
N LYS A 178 0.50 -11.59 -13.25
CA LYS A 178 -0.83 -12.19 -13.46
C LYS A 178 -1.38 -12.91 -12.23
N VAL A 179 -0.52 -13.42 -11.35
CA VAL A 179 -0.93 -14.02 -10.07
C VAL A 179 -1.44 -12.94 -9.11
N PHE A 180 -0.74 -11.81 -9.01
CA PHE A 180 -1.17 -10.70 -8.15
C PHE A 180 -2.35 -9.91 -8.74
N TYR A 181 -2.41 -9.80 -10.07
CA TYR A 181 -3.39 -8.99 -10.80
C TYR A 181 -4.02 -9.84 -11.92
N PRO A 182 -5.03 -10.67 -11.59
CA PRO A 182 -5.70 -11.53 -12.55
C PRO A 182 -6.61 -10.73 -13.49
N ASN A 183 -6.71 -11.19 -14.75
CA ASN A 183 -7.66 -10.66 -15.75
C ASN A 183 -9.10 -11.04 -15.40
#